data_AF-A0A3M2QLK8-F1
#
_entry.id   AF-A0A3M2QLK8-F1
#
_cell.length_a   1.000
_cell.length_b   1.000
_cell.length_c   1.000
_cell.angle_alpha   90.00
_cell.angle_beta   90.00
_cell.angle_gamma   90.00
#
_symmetry.space_group_name_H-M   'P 1'
#
loop_
_entity.id
_entity.type
_entity.pdbx_description
1 polymer ?
#
loop_
_entity_poly.entity_id
_entity_poly.type
_entity_poly.pdbx_seq_one_letter_code
_entity_poly.pdbx_strand_id
1 'polypeptide(L)' 'MRNESQSKVIEDNPIGNGLDAFRASFNSICEGASISSTPEVLEQLEQEDVQDLASSLLSALQILSTTRLLPSKAG' A
#
# COMPACT_ATOMS: atom_id res chain seq x y z
N MET A 1 -7.72 10.48 -25.34
CA MET A 1 -8.86 9.75 -24.74
C MET A 1 -8.30 8.56 -23.98
N ARG A 2 -8.74 8.28 -22.75
CA ARG A 2 -8.38 7.04 -22.02
C ARG A 2 -9.14 5.91 -22.72
N ASN A 3 -8.45 4.87 -23.19
CA ASN A 3 -9.14 3.74 -23.82
C ASN A 3 -9.99 3.04 -22.77
N GLU A 4 -11.20 2.60 -23.13
CA GLU A 4 -12.14 1.91 -22.21
C GLU A 4 -11.48 0.72 -21.50
N SER A 5 -10.55 0.04 -22.20
CA SER A 5 -9.71 -1.03 -21.67
C SER A 5 -8.81 -0.58 -20.51
N GLN A 6 -8.25 0.63 -20.56
CA GLN A 6 -7.44 1.20 -19.47
C GLN A 6 -8.29 1.65 -18.29
N SER A 7 -9.52 2.12 -18.54
CA SER A 7 -10.46 2.42 -17.47
C SER A 7 -10.81 1.17 -16.68
N LYS A 8 -11.14 0.09 -17.39
CA LYS A 8 -11.47 -1.20 -16.80
C LYS A 8 -10.31 -1.80 -15.98
N VAL A 9 -9.08 -1.77 -16.49
CA VAL A 9 -7.90 -2.26 -15.74
C VAL A 9 -7.68 -1.51 -14.42
N ILE A 10 -7.94 -0.19 -14.38
CA ILE A 10 -7.79 0.62 -13.16
C ILE A 10 -8.95 0.41 -12.19
N GLU A 11 -10.18 0.25 -12.68
CA GLU A 11 -11.34 -0.09 -11.85
C GLU A 11 -11.20 -1.49 -11.23
N ASP A 12 -10.67 -2.46 -11.99
CA ASP A 12 -10.45 -3.84 -11.54
C ASP A 12 -9.22 -3.96 -10.61
N ASN A 13 -8.30 -2.99 -10.62
CA ASN A 13 -7.07 -2.97 -9.81
C ASN A 13 -6.90 -1.62 -9.10
N PRO A 14 -7.83 -1.21 -8.21
CA PRO A 14 -7.74 0.06 -7.53
C PRO A 14 -6.52 0.06 -6.61
N ILE A 15 -5.67 1.08 -6.75
CA ILE A 15 -4.44 1.22 -5.95
C ILE A 15 -4.75 1.26 -4.45
N GLY A 16 -5.88 1.87 -4.09
CA GLY A 16 -6.35 1.95 -2.70
C GLY A 16 -6.49 0.59 -2.04
N ASN A 17 -7.19 -0.36 -2.68
CA ASN A 17 -7.40 -1.70 -2.10
C ASN A 17 -6.08 -2.45 -1.90
N GLY A 18 -5.10 -2.22 -2.77
CA GLY A 18 -3.76 -2.82 -2.62
C GLY A 18 -3.05 -2.37 -1.35
N LEU A 19 -3.30 -1.15 -0.87
CA LEU A 19 -2.68 -0.56 0.31
C LEU A 19 -3.52 -0.69 1.59
N ASP A 20 -4.80 -1.09 1.50
CA ASP A 20 -5.68 -1.19 2.67
C ASP A 20 -5.16 -2.19 3.70
N ALA A 21 -4.61 -3.32 3.26
CA ALA A 21 -4.02 -4.31 4.15
C ALA A 21 -2.79 -3.75 4.91
N PHE A 22 -1.93 -3.02 4.21
CA PHE A 22 -0.80 -2.32 4.83
C PHE A 22 -1.29 -1.28 5.84
N ARG A 23 -2.29 -0.48 5.47
CA ARG A 23 -2.85 0.56 6.32
C ARG A 23 -3.52 -0.02 7.58
N ALA A 24 -4.22 -1.14 7.45
CA ALA A 24 -4.79 -1.85 8.59
C ALA A 24 -3.70 -2.39 9.52
N SER A 25 -2.62 -2.95 8.96
CA SER A 25 -1.46 -3.41 9.74
C SER A 25 -0.81 -2.27 10.52
N PHE A 26 -0.59 -1.13 9.87
CA PHE A 26 -0.05 0.08 10.51
C PHE A 26 -0.91 0.58 11.66
N ASN A 27 -2.22 0.69 11.45
CA ASN A 27 -3.14 1.11 12.51
C ASN A 27 -3.13 0.12 13.68
N SER A 28 -3.15 -1.19 13.40
CA SER A 28 -3.14 -2.23 14.45
C SER A 28 -1.87 -2.18 15.31
N ILE A 29 -0.71 -1.95 14.71
CA ILE A 29 0.56 -1.81 15.43
C ILE A 29 0.55 -0.54 16.29
N CYS A 30 0.09 0.59 15.74
CA CYS A 30 -0.04 1.84 16.48
C CYS A 30 -0.99 1.71 17.68
N GLU A 31 -2.14 1.07 17.48
CA GLU A 31 -3.11 0.79 18.55
C GLU A 31 -2.52 -0.11 19.63
N GLY A 32 -1.80 -1.18 19.24
CA GLY A 32 -1.12 -2.07 20.18
C GLY A 32 -0.05 -1.35 21.01
N ALA A 33 0.67 -0.42 20.38
CA ALA A 33 1.67 0.42 21.04
C ALA A 33 1.07 1.61 21.83
N SER A 34 -0.25 1.83 21.76
CA SER A 34 -0.94 3.00 22.34
C SER A 34 -0.41 4.34 21.82
N ILE A 35 0.04 4.39 20.57
CA ILE A 35 0.61 5.59 19.93
C ILE A 35 -0.33 6.08 18.82
N SER A 36 -0.39 7.39 18.62
CA SER A 36 -1.10 7.98 17.49
C SER A 36 -0.42 7.57 16.18
N SER A 37 -1.20 7.14 15.19
CA SER A 37 -0.74 6.78 13.84
C SER A 37 -0.26 8.01 13.05
N THR A 38 0.91 8.53 13.43
CA THR A 38 1.61 9.61 12.72
C THR A 38 2.86 9.06 12.03
N PRO A 39 3.40 9.73 11.00
CA PRO A 39 4.62 9.26 10.32
C PRO A 39 5.83 9.11 11.25
N GLU A 40 5.90 9.94 12.29
CA GLU A 40 6.99 9.96 13.27
C GLU A 40 6.98 8.73 14.21
N VAL A 41 5.90 7.95 14.19
CA VAL A 41 5.78 6.72 15.00
C VAL A 41 6.79 5.66 14.57
N LEU A 42 7.22 5.65 13.31
CA LEU A 42 8.17 4.66 12.79
C LEU A 42 9.50 4.65 13.56
N GLU A 43 9.89 5.77 14.16
CA GLU A 43 11.11 5.86 14.99
C GLU A 43 10.92 5.25 16.39
N GLN A 44 9.67 5.02 16.81
CA GLN A 44 9.30 4.53 18.13
C GLN A 44 8.94 3.04 18.12
N LEU A 45 8.78 2.45 16.92
CA LEU A 45 8.44 1.05 16.76
C LEU A 45 9.64 0.14 17.00
N GLU A 46 9.38 -1.06 17.50
CA GLU A 46 10.39 -2.09 17.63
C GLU A 46 10.82 -2.60 16.24
N GLN A 47 11.99 -3.22 16.17
CA GLN A 47 12.53 -3.70 14.89
C GLN A 47 11.65 -4.77 14.24
N GLU A 48 10.91 -5.55 15.03
CA GLU A 48 9.96 -6.56 14.55
C GLU A 48 8.75 -5.90 13.87
N ASP A 49 8.12 -4.92 14.53
CA ASP A 49 7.00 -4.14 13.98
C ASP A 49 7.36 -3.45 12.65
N VAL A 50 8.56 -2.88 12.57
CA VAL A 50 9.06 -2.24 11.34
C VAL A 50 9.24 -3.27 10.21
N GLN A 51 9.72 -4.48 10.52
CA GLN A 51 9.87 -5.55 9.53
C GLN A 51 8.52 -6.07 9.03
N ASP A 52 7.54 -6.19 9.92
CA ASP A 52 6.17 -6.60 9.56
C ASP A 52 5.51 -5.55 8.66
N LEU A 53 5.66 -4.27 9.00
CA LEU A 53 5.18 -3.17 8.16
C LEU A 53 5.86 -3.15 6.79
N ALA A 54 7.17 -3.32 6.74
CA ALA A 54 7.91 -3.39 5.48
C ALA A 54 7.45 -4.58 4.62
N SER A 55 7.21 -5.74 5.23
CA SER A 55 6.73 -6.94 4.55
C SER A 55 5.31 -6.77 4.00
N SER A 56 4.43 -6.14 4.80
CA SER A 56 3.06 -5.81 4.39
C SER A 56 3.05 -4.79 3.24
N LEU A 57 3.91 -3.76 3.32
CA LEU A 57 4.08 -2.77 2.25
C LEU A 57 4.62 -3.39 0.96
N LEU A 58 5.64 -4.25 1.05
CA LEU A 58 6.19 -4.94 -0.11
C LEU A 58 5.12 -5.82 -0.79
N SER A 59 4.33 -6.55 0.00
CA SER A 59 3.24 -7.38 -0.51
C SER A 59 2.17 -6.54 -1.21
N ALA A 60 1.77 -5.42 -0.59
CA ALA A 60 0.85 -4.45 -1.18
C ALA A 60 1.38 -3.92 -2.53
N LEU A 61 2.64 -3.48 -2.58
CA LEU A 61 3.26 -2.97 -3.80
C LEU A 61 3.41 -4.03 -4.90
N GLN A 62 3.62 -5.30 -4.54
CA GLN A 62 3.63 -6.40 -5.50
C GLN A 62 2.24 -6.64 -6.09
N ILE A 63 1.17 -6.54 -5.32
CA ILE A 63 -0.20 -6.60 -5.85
C ILE A 63 -0.42 -5.42 -6.81
N LEU A 64 0.02 -4.22 -6.43
CA LEU A 64 -0.04 -3.04 -7.29
C LEU A 64 0.78 -3.18 -8.57
N SER A 65 1.73 -4.11 -8.65
CA SER A 65 2.48 -4.31 -9.88
C SER A 65 1.64 -4.82 -11.06
N THR A 66 0.42 -5.31 -10.82
CA THR A 66 -0.58 -5.52 -11.90
C THR A 66 -0.95 -4.22 -12.60
N THR A 67 -0.79 -3.05 -11.96
CA THR A 67 -0.97 -1.75 -12.61
C THR A 67 0.08 -1.45 -13.68
N ARG A 68 1.20 -2.20 -13.76
CA ARG A 68 2.14 -2.15 -14.90
C ARG A 68 1.52 -2.63 -16.22
N LEU A 69 0.32 -3.23 -16.18
CA LEU A 69 -0.49 -3.50 -17.38
C LEU A 69 -0.96 -2.21 -18.07
N LEU A 70 -0.86 -1.05 -17.39
CA LEU A 70 -1.17 0.23 -17.99
C LEU A 70 -0.03 0.67 -18.91
N PRO A 71 -0.33 1.00 -20.19
CA PRO A 71 0.64 1.59 -21.08
C PRO A 71 1.27 2.84 -20.46
N SER A 72 2.60 2.94 -20.49
CA SER A 72 3.31 4.17 -20.16
C SER A 72 2.79 5.32 -21.04
N LYS A 73 2.54 6.48 -20.43
CA LYS A 73 2.23 7.71 -21.18
C LYS A 73 3.48 8.50 -21.59
N ALA A 74 4.68 8.01 -21.27
CA ALA A 74 5.91 8.65 -21.73
C ALA A 74 6.08 8.40 -23.23
N GLY A 75 5.87 9.46 -24.01
CA GLY A 75 6.26 9.59 -25.40
C GLY A 75 7.30 10.68 -25.54
#